data_AF-A0A671DNN4-F1
#
_entry.id   AF-A0A671DNN4-F1
#
_cell.length_a   1.000
_cell.length_b   1.000
_cell.length_c   1.000
_cell.angle_alpha   90.00
_cell.angle_beta   90.00
_cell.angle_gamma   90.00
#
_symmetry.space_group_name_H-M   'P 1'
#
loop_
_entity.id
_entity.type
_entity.pdbx_description
1 polymer ?
#
loop_
_entity_poly.entity_id
_entity_poly.type
_entity_poly.pdbx_seq_one_letter_code
_entity_poly.pdbx_strand_id
1 'polypeptide(L)'
;ILLKNNWVKEEIRGEIKRHIETNDNENTSYQNFWDAAKAVLRGKFISLQAYLKKEEQSQINNLSLHLKEIEKEQMKPKVSRRKEIIKIRADLMK
;
A
#
# COMPACT_ATOMS: atom_id res chain seq x y z
N ILE A 1 10.73 8.45 5.24
CA ILE A 1 10.11 7.10 5.26
C ILE A 1 10.03 6.53 3.84
N LEU A 2 9.48 7.26 2.86
CA LEU A 2 9.46 6.84 1.43
C LEU A 2 10.81 6.43 0.85
N LEU A 3 11.85 7.23 1.08
CA LEU A 3 13.19 6.96 0.57
C LEU A 3 13.85 5.74 1.23
N LYS A 4 13.18 5.02 2.15
CA LYS A 4 13.63 3.70 2.61
C LYS A 4 13.17 2.59 1.66
N ASN A 5 12.08 2.81 0.92
CA ASN A 5 11.56 1.85 -0.05
C ASN A 5 12.37 1.93 -1.35
N ASN A 6 13.01 0.83 -1.75
CA ASN A 6 13.86 0.81 -2.93
C ASN A 6 13.09 1.05 -4.23
N TRP A 7 11.85 0.57 -4.36
CA TRP A 7 11.03 0.84 -5.54
C TRP A 7 10.75 2.33 -5.71
N VAL A 8 10.44 3.04 -4.60
CA VAL A 8 10.24 4.49 -4.62
C VAL A 8 11.51 5.23 -5.07
N LYS A 9 12.70 4.76 -4.67
CA LYS A 9 13.97 5.34 -5.12
C LYS A 9 14.15 5.20 -6.63
N GLU A 10 13.84 4.03 -7.19
CA GLU A 10 13.93 3.79 -8.64
C GLU A 10 12.95 4.67 -9.41
N GLU A 11 11.71 4.81 -8.91
CA GLU A 11 10.69 5.67 -9.54
C GLU A 11 11.13 7.14 -9.56
N ILE A 12 11.68 7.64 -8.44
CA ILE A 12 12.22 9.01 -8.35
C ILE A 12 13.43 9.18 -9.28
N ARG A 13 14.34 8.21 -9.32
CA ARG A 13 15.52 8.26 -10.21
C ARG A 13 15.10 8.31 -11.68
N GLY A 14 14.11 7.50 -12.06
CA GLY A 14 13.54 7.51 -13.41
C GLY A 14 12.89 8.85 -13.76
N GLU A 15 12.19 9.47 -12.81
CA GLU A 15 11.58 10.79 -13.01
C GLU A 15 12.63 11.89 -13.22
N ILE A 16 13.69 11.90 -12.42
CA ILE A 16 14.80 12.85 -12.57
C ILE A 16 15.44 12.70 -13.96
N LYS A 17 15.70 11.46 -14.38
CA LYS A 17 16.30 11.16 -15.70
C LYS A 17 15.41 11.65 -16.83
N ARG A 18 14.10 11.36 -16.79
CA ARG A 18 13.13 11.85 -17.78
C ARG A 18 13.05 13.38 -17.82
N HIS A 19 13.07 14.03 -16.66
CA HIS A 19 13.00 15.49 -16.59
C HIS A 19 14.21 16.14 -17.27
N ILE A 20 15.41 15.60 -17.04
CA ILE A 20 16.64 16.03 -17.71
C ILE A 20 16.52 15.80 -19.22
N GLU A 21 16.23 14.58 -19.67
CA GLU A 21 16.14 14.23 -21.10
C GLU A 21 15.12 15.09 -21.88
N THR A 22 14.05 15.54 -21.23
CA THR A 22 12.96 16.28 -21.90
C THR A 22 13.06 17.80 -21.78
N ASN A 23 13.82 18.32 -20.80
CA ASN A 23 13.89 19.76 -20.51
C ASN A 23 15.29 20.34 -20.57
N ASP A 24 16.32 19.54 -20.89
CA ASP A 24 17.67 20.04 -21.16
C ASP A 24 17.69 20.79 -22.51
N ASN A 25 17.27 22.05 -22.45
CA ASN A 25 17.34 22.99 -23.56
C ASN A 25 18.26 24.15 -23.16
N GLU A 26 19.15 24.55 -24.07
CA GLU A 26 20.15 25.60 -23.82
C GLU A 26 19.54 26.99 -23.51
N ASN A 27 18.24 27.17 -23.79
CA ASN A 27 17.51 28.42 -23.58
C ASN A 27 16.93 28.58 -22.17
N THR A 28 16.88 27.51 -21.36
CA THR A 28 16.32 27.55 -20.01
C THR A 28 17.42 27.78 -18.99
N SER A 29 17.30 28.83 -18.19
CA SER A 29 18.20 29.07 -17.06
C SER A 29 18.22 27.85 -16.13
N TYR A 30 19.41 27.44 -15.69
CA TYR A 30 19.60 26.36 -14.71
C TYR A 30 18.71 26.51 -13.48
N GLN A 31 18.45 27.74 -13.04
CA GLN A 31 17.59 27.99 -11.88
C GLN A 31 16.14 27.59 -12.14
N ASN A 32 15.58 28.02 -13.28
CA ASN A 32 14.21 27.68 -13.68
C ASN A 32 14.06 26.17 -13.90
N PHE A 33 15.08 25.54 -14.47
CA PHE A 33 15.14 24.10 -14.65
C PHE A 33 15.04 23.37 -13.30
N TRP A 34 15.90 23.72 -12.32
CA TRP A 34 15.88 23.08 -11.00
C TRP A 34 14.62 23.39 -10.18
N ASP A 35 14.05 24.59 -10.32
CA ASP A 35 12.79 24.96 -9.67
C ASP A 35 11.62 24.14 -10.21
N ALA A 36 11.55 23.95 -11.53
CA ALA A 36 10.57 23.07 -12.17
C ALA A 36 10.76 21.60 -11.75
N ALA A 37 12.00 21.10 -11.78
CA ALA A 37 12.33 19.75 -11.34
C ALA A 37 11.88 19.49 -9.89
N LYS A 38 12.15 20.44 -8.97
CA LYS A 38 11.71 20.35 -7.57
C LYS A 38 10.19 20.31 -7.45
N ALA A 39 9.46 21.12 -8.21
CA ALA A 39 7.99 21.14 -8.19
C ALA A 39 7.41 19.79 -8.66
N VAL A 40 7.92 19.24 -9.75
CA VAL A 40 7.51 17.93 -10.29
C VAL A 40 7.76 16.82 -9.27
N LEU A 41 8.98 16.73 -8.73
CA LEU A 41 9.35 15.71 -7.75
C LEU A 41 8.51 15.80 -6.48
N ARG A 42 8.19 17.02 -6.02
CA ARG A 42 7.30 17.24 -4.87
C ARG A 42 5.90 16.70 -5.12
N GLY A 43 5.32 17.00 -6.29
CA GLY A 43 3.99 16.49 -6.66
C GLY A 43 3.94 14.96 -6.71
N LYS A 44 4.97 14.33 -7.29
CA LYS A 44 5.11 12.87 -7.34
C LYS A 44 5.22 12.27 -5.93
N PHE A 45 6.04 12.85 -5.07
CA PHE A 45 6.25 12.38 -3.71
C PHE A 45 4.95 12.42 -2.88
N ILE A 46 4.19 13.51 -2.99
CA ILE A 46 2.89 13.65 -2.33
C ILE A 46 1.92 12.57 -2.82
N SER A 47 1.86 12.35 -4.14
CA SER A 47 0.99 11.34 -4.74
C SER A 47 1.34 9.93 -4.28
N LEU A 48 2.64 9.60 -4.26
CA LEU A 48 3.14 8.31 -3.76
C LEU A 48 2.86 8.13 -2.26
N GLN A 49 2.97 9.19 -1.45
CA GLN A 49 2.57 9.11 -0.04
C GLN A 49 1.09 8.83 0.14
N ALA A 50 0.23 9.55 -0.59
CA ALA A 50 -1.21 9.35 -0.51
C ALA A 50 -1.58 7.92 -0.89
N TYR A 51 -0.97 7.39 -1.96
CA TYR A 51 -1.16 6.00 -2.40
C TYR A 51 -0.76 5.01 -1.31
N LEU A 52 0.47 5.07 -0.79
CA LEU A 52 0.94 4.11 0.22
C LEU A 52 0.11 4.16 1.50
N LYS A 53 -0.29 5.36 1.94
CA LYS A 53 -1.15 5.51 3.13
C LYS A 53 -2.52 4.87 2.91
N LYS A 54 -3.08 4.98 1.71
CA LYS A 54 -4.34 4.33 1.35
C LYS A 54 -4.21 2.80 1.34
N GLU A 55 -3.12 2.29 0.76
CA GLU A 55 -2.84 0.85 0.75
C GLU A 55 -2.67 0.29 2.17
N GLU A 56 -1.89 0.94 3.01
CA GLU A 56 -1.70 0.55 4.41
C GLU A 56 -3.03 0.56 5.18
N GLN A 57 -3.85 1.60 5.01
CA GLN A 57 -5.17 1.66 5.63
C GLN A 57 -6.09 0.53 5.14
N SER A 58 -6.05 0.19 3.85
CA SER A 58 -6.83 -0.91 3.29
C SER A 58 -6.45 -2.25 3.91
N GLN A 59 -5.14 -2.51 4.06
CA GLN A 59 -4.63 -3.72 4.71
C GLN A 59 -5.06 -3.80 6.18
N ILE A 60 -4.95 -2.69 6.92
CA ILE A 60 -5.41 -2.62 8.33
C ILE A 60 -6.90 -2.88 8.42
N ASN A 61 -7.71 -2.28 7.55
CA ASN A 61 -9.16 -2.47 7.54
C ASN A 61 -9.53 -3.93 7.24
N ASN A 62 -8.86 -4.56 6.28
CA ASN A 62 -9.08 -5.96 5.94
C ASN A 62 -8.77 -6.87 7.14
N LEU A 63 -7.60 -6.70 7.77
CA LEU A 63 -7.21 -7.45 8.96
C LEU A 63 -8.18 -7.23 10.13
N SER A 64 -8.64 -6.00 10.33
CA SER A 64 -9.63 -5.67 11.37
C SER A 64 -10.98 -6.35 11.12
N LEU A 65 -11.42 -6.44 9.86
CA LEU A 65 -12.64 -7.17 9.51
C LEU A 65 -12.50 -8.67 9.79
N HIS A 66 -11.37 -9.26 9.39
CA HIS A 66 -11.11 -10.67 9.63
C HIS A 66 -11.06 -11.01 11.13
N LEU A 67 -10.41 -10.15 11.94
CA LEU A 67 -10.40 -10.30 13.40
C LEU A 67 -11.81 -10.26 14.01
N LYS A 68 -12.66 -9.33 13.58
CA LYS A 68 -14.06 -9.24 14.06
C LYS A 68 -14.88 -10.49 13.71
N GLU A 69 -14.61 -11.11 12.57
CA GLU A 69 -15.28 -12.35 12.17
C GLU A 69 -14.84 -13.51 13.08
N ILE A 70 -13.54 -13.66 13.32
CA ILE A 70 -12.99 -14.65 14.25
C ILE A 70 -13.55 -14.46 15.66
N GLU A 71 -13.62 -13.23 16.17
CA GLU A 71 -14.18 -12.92 17.48
C GLU A 71 -15.64 -13.39 17.59
N LYS A 72 -16.46 -13.13 16.56
CA LYS A 72 -17.85 -13.60 16.51
C LYS A 72 -17.94 -15.13 16.50
N GLU A 73 -17.09 -15.81 15.74
CA GLU A 73 -17.03 -17.26 15.74
C GLU A 73 -16.63 -17.83 17.10
N GLN A 74 -15.69 -17.19 17.80
CA GLN A 74 -15.23 -17.62 19.11
C GLN A 74 -16.28 -17.39 20.21
N MET A 75 -17.06 -16.31 20.09
CA MET A 75 -18.22 -16.02 20.95
C MET A 75 -19.38 -16.99 20.75
N LYS A 76 -19.38 -17.82 19.69
CA LYS A 76 -20.39 -18.89 19.56
C LYS A 76 -20.36 -19.79 20.80
N PRO A 77 -21.54 -20.12 21.37
CA PRO A 77 -21.63 -21.00 22.53
C PRO A 77 -20.85 -22.29 22.32
N LYS A 78 -20.11 -22.71 23.35
CA LYS A 78 -19.26 -23.92 23.34
C LYS A 78 -20.03 -25.16 22.85
N VAL A 79 -21.34 -25.20 23.11
CA VAL A 79 -22.26 -26.26 22.68
C VAL A 79 -22.50 -26.27 21.16
N SER A 80 -22.68 -25.10 20.53
CA SER A 80 -22.82 -25.02 19.05
C SER A 80 -21.54 -25.47 18.36
N ARG A 81 -20.37 -25.04 18.84
CA ARG A 81 -19.08 -25.48 18.31
C ARG A 81 -18.88 -27.00 18.44
N ARG A 82 -19.25 -27.59 19.59
CA ARG A 82 -19.22 -29.05 19.78
C ARG A 82 -20.13 -29.79 18.80
N LYS A 83 -21.35 -29.28 18.56
CA LYS A 83 -22.28 -29.90 17.59
C LYS A 83 -21.73 -29.86 16.16
N GLU A 84 -21.13 -28.75 15.74
CA GLU A 84 -20.46 -28.65 14.42
C GLU A 84 -19.27 -29.60 14.31
N ILE A 85 -18.42 -29.71 15.34
CA ILE A 85 -17.28 -30.64 15.36
C ILE A 85 -17.74 -32.10 15.26
N ILE A 86 -18.80 -32.48 15.99
CA ILE A 86 -19.36 -33.84 15.92
C ILE A 86 -19.91 -34.13 14.51
N LYS A 87 -20.58 -33.15 13.89
CA LYS A 87 -21.10 -33.27 12.52
C LYS A 87 -19.97 -33.47 11.50
N ILE A 88 -18.93 -32.63 11.54
CA ILE A 88 -17.76 -32.75 10.64
C ILE A 88 -17.07 -34.11 10.82
N ARG A 89 -16.91 -34.59 12.07
CA ARG A 89 -16.34 -35.91 12.33
C ARG A 89 -17.20 -37.03 11.74
N ALA A 90 -18.53 -36.95 11.86
CA ALA A 90 -19.42 -37.94 11.29
C ALA A 90 -19.37 -37.96 9.75
N ASP A 91 -19.27 -36.78 9.12
CA ASP A 91 -19.16 -36.66 7.66
C ASP A 91 -17.80 -37.15 7.13
N LEU A 92 -16.71 -37.02 7.90
CA LEU A 92 -15.38 -37.55 7.55
C LEU A 92 -15.27 -39.08 7.73
N MET A 93 -16.08 -39.66 8.61
CA MET A 93 -16.12 -41.09 8.88
C MET A 93 -17.12 -41.84 7.99
N LYS A 94 -17.70 -41.15 7.00
CA LYS A 94 -18.63 -41.68 6.01
C LYS A 94 -17.88 -42.07 4.74
#